data_AF-A0A4S2N439-F1
#
_entry.id   AF-A0A4S2N439-F1
#
_cell.length_a   1.000
_cell.length_b   1.000
_cell.length_c   1.000
_cell.angle_alpha   90.00
_cell.angle_beta   90.00
_cell.angle_gamma   90.00
#
_symmetry.space_group_name_H-M   'P 1'
#
loop_
_entity.id
_entity.type
_entity.pdbx_description
1 polymer ?
#
loop_
_entity_poly.entity_id
_entity_poly.type
_entity_poly.pdbx_seq_one_letter_code
_entity_poly.pdbx_strand_id
1 'polypeptide(L)'
;MAHSKRNTSLAFFTSYERSLLKGDYGLQRTRLTRDSFKPFDACNLCLMRSRNPVSCPAGDLFCRECAVENLLSQRKEIARMQKEVDRRVKEEEEERRDREEEARERAVREFELLQMGLEVKGMGGSRREIVGRGEKGKVVVEETVEGEGNGKKRKFELDEEELKRIAMEETRKVKVKVEEEKAALSAKKLPSFWVPSLTPSVADTDLPAKPLKLKPVCPASTKDKLHHYSLKALIDVHFTEEADEKTKHGDPQRICPSCKKVLSNANKAMLARCGHVLCKPCADRFMTPRDDPHDKKANIVMCYVCDTKVKHGLIQIQSDGTGFSAGGGNVTTERQGIAFQC
;
A
#
# COMPACT_ATOMS: atom_id res chain seq x y z
N MET A 1 48.15 -45.65 10.26
CA MET A 1 46.70 -45.38 10.36
C MET A 1 46.37 -44.13 9.55
N ALA A 2 45.74 -44.28 8.39
CA ALA A 2 45.52 -43.16 7.46
C ALA A 2 44.48 -42.18 8.02
N HIS A 3 44.89 -40.93 8.20
CA HIS A 3 44.10 -39.80 8.70
C HIS A 3 43.10 -39.24 7.64
N SER A 4 43.04 -39.86 6.45
CA SER A 4 42.30 -39.41 5.27
C SER A 4 40.82 -39.80 5.24
N LYS A 5 40.33 -40.51 6.27
CA LYS A 5 38.91 -40.92 6.41
C LYS A 5 38.14 -40.10 7.46
N ARG A 6 38.72 -39.02 7.99
CA ARG A 6 38.03 -38.13 8.94
C ARG A 6 37.35 -37.02 8.14
N ASN A 7 36.11 -36.69 8.48
CA ASN A 7 35.28 -35.68 7.79
C ASN A 7 35.87 -34.25 7.74
N THR A 8 37.04 -34.03 8.35
CA THR A 8 37.70 -32.72 8.44
C THR A 8 38.99 -32.62 7.62
N SER A 9 39.39 -33.67 6.91
CA SER A 9 40.67 -33.69 6.17
C SER A 9 40.55 -33.42 4.67
N LEU A 10 39.34 -33.30 4.13
CA LEU A 10 39.10 -32.94 2.72
C LEU A 10 38.55 -31.52 2.62
N ALA A 11 39.06 -30.74 1.67
CA ALA A 11 38.57 -29.40 1.35
C ALA A 11 37.20 -29.40 0.63
N PHE A 12 36.64 -30.59 0.36
CA PHE A 12 35.34 -30.76 -0.26
C PHE A 12 34.55 -31.82 0.50
N PHE A 13 33.25 -31.59 0.63
CA PHE A 13 32.34 -32.58 1.19
C PHE A 13 32.13 -33.75 0.22
N THR A 14 32.25 -34.95 0.77
CA THR A 14 31.85 -36.20 0.12
C THR A 14 30.34 -36.24 -0.08
N SER A 15 29.86 -37.13 -0.97
CA SER A 15 28.42 -37.30 -1.21
C SER A 15 27.63 -37.66 0.04
N TYR A 16 28.24 -38.41 0.97
CA TYR A 16 27.61 -38.82 2.23
C TYR A 16 27.42 -37.63 3.18
N GLU A 17 28.43 -36.78 3.33
CA GLU A 17 28.33 -35.58 4.16
C GLU A 17 27.34 -34.56 3.58
N ARG A 18 27.30 -34.41 2.25
CA ARG A 18 26.27 -33.60 1.57
C ARG A 18 24.86 -34.13 1.82
N SER A 19 24.69 -35.45 1.97
CA SER A 19 23.38 -36.05 2.27
C SER A 19 22.92 -35.76 3.70
N LEU A 20 23.85 -35.71 4.67
CA LEU A 20 23.57 -35.32 6.06
C LEU A 20 23.18 -33.85 6.17
N LEU A 21 23.84 -32.97 5.41
CA LEU A 21 23.60 -31.52 5.44
C LEU A 21 22.31 -31.09 4.70
N LYS A 22 21.74 -31.96 3.85
CA LYS A 22 20.53 -31.68 3.06
C LYS A 22 19.30 -31.35 3.91
N GLY A 23 19.31 -31.76 5.18
CA GLY A 23 18.25 -31.52 6.17
C GLY A 23 18.42 -30.25 7.02
N ASP A 24 19.57 -29.58 6.97
CA ASP A 24 19.87 -28.45 7.87
C ASP A 24 20.32 -27.18 7.12
N TYR A 25 20.96 -27.32 5.95
CA TYR A 25 21.57 -26.20 5.21
C TYR A 25 21.07 -26.09 3.76
N GLY A 26 21.10 -24.87 3.22
CA GLY A 26 20.68 -24.57 1.85
C GLY A 26 19.16 -24.49 1.65
N LEU A 27 18.71 -24.67 0.40
CA LEU A 27 17.30 -24.61 0.03
C LEU A 27 16.62 -25.96 0.30
N GLN A 28 15.76 -26.00 1.31
CA GLN A 28 15.01 -27.20 1.64
C GLN A 28 13.68 -27.23 0.89
N ARG A 29 13.44 -28.31 0.15
CA ARG A 29 12.18 -28.54 -0.58
C ARG A 29 11.47 -29.75 0.01
N THR A 30 10.31 -29.52 0.62
CA THR A 30 9.45 -30.59 1.15
C THR A 30 8.12 -30.60 0.41
N ARG A 31 7.63 -31.80 0.04
CA ARG A 31 6.29 -31.95 -0.53
C ARG A 31 5.24 -31.85 0.58
N LEU A 32 4.27 -30.97 0.41
CA LEU A 32 3.15 -30.85 1.34
C LEU A 32 2.18 -32.03 1.17
N THR A 33 1.70 -32.56 2.29
CA THR A 33 0.66 -33.60 2.32
C THR A 33 -0.74 -32.97 2.33
N ARG A 34 -1.78 -33.79 2.17
CA ARG A 34 -3.19 -33.35 2.23
C ARG A 34 -3.51 -32.54 3.49
N ASP A 35 -2.94 -32.93 4.63
CA ASP A 35 -3.23 -32.30 5.93
C ASP A 35 -2.64 -30.90 6.05
N SER A 36 -1.71 -30.53 5.16
CA SER A 36 -1.18 -29.18 5.08
C SER A 36 -2.09 -28.22 4.32
N PHE A 37 -3.12 -28.73 3.64
CA PHE A 37 -4.08 -27.93 2.89
C PHE A 37 -5.38 -27.79 3.64
N LYS A 38 -5.94 -26.58 3.58
CA LYS A 38 -7.23 -26.28 4.16
C LYS A 38 -8.36 -27.08 3.46
N PRO A 39 -9.34 -27.61 4.21
CA PRO A 39 -10.54 -28.18 3.63
C PRO A 39 -11.33 -27.16 2.79
N PHE A 40 -12.02 -27.64 1.75
CA PHE A 40 -12.78 -26.80 0.81
C PHE A 40 -13.80 -25.87 1.50
N ASP A 41 -14.47 -26.39 2.53
CA ASP A 41 -15.58 -25.73 3.20
C ASP A 41 -15.17 -25.01 4.50
N ALA A 42 -13.87 -24.90 4.76
CA ALA A 42 -13.38 -24.22 5.94
C ALA A 42 -13.35 -22.68 5.77
N CYS A 43 -13.37 -21.97 6.89
CA CYS A 43 -13.22 -20.51 6.96
C CYS A 43 -11.74 -20.11 6.89
N ASN A 44 -11.40 -19.06 6.13
CA ASN A 44 -10.02 -18.55 6.04
C ASN A 44 -9.51 -17.84 7.30
N LEU A 45 -10.39 -17.57 8.28
CA LEU A 45 -10.01 -16.94 9.55
C LEU A 45 -9.91 -17.94 10.69
N CYS A 46 -10.96 -18.75 10.91
CA CYS A 46 -10.96 -19.72 12.02
C CYS A 46 -10.51 -21.13 11.62
N LEU A 47 -10.27 -21.41 10.33
CA LEU A 47 -9.84 -22.70 9.77
C LEU A 47 -10.79 -23.89 10.03
N MET A 48 -11.88 -23.68 10.74
CA MET A 48 -12.95 -24.64 10.96
C MET A 48 -13.97 -24.62 9.83
N ARG A 49 -14.81 -25.66 9.75
CA ARG A 49 -15.96 -25.72 8.84
C ARG A 49 -16.81 -24.45 8.97
N SER A 50 -17.05 -23.79 7.84
CA SER A 50 -17.65 -22.46 7.81
C SER A 50 -19.12 -22.48 8.23
N ARG A 51 -19.46 -21.74 9.28
CA ARG A 51 -20.83 -21.53 9.76
C ARG A 51 -21.40 -20.28 9.11
N ASN A 52 -22.62 -20.36 8.57
CA ASN A 52 -23.24 -19.29 7.78
C ASN A 52 -22.22 -18.66 6.80
N PRO A 53 -21.76 -19.46 5.82
CA PRO A 53 -20.61 -19.09 5.02
C PRO A 53 -20.89 -17.85 4.19
N VAL A 54 -19.90 -16.96 4.11
CA VAL A 54 -19.90 -15.79 3.26
C VAL A 54 -18.65 -15.80 2.40
N SER A 55 -18.73 -15.27 1.19
CA SER A 55 -17.61 -15.18 0.27
C SER A 55 -17.26 -13.74 -0.09
N CYS A 56 -15.96 -13.46 -0.21
CA CYS A 56 -15.49 -12.21 -0.82
C CYS A 56 -15.69 -12.26 -2.35
N PRO A 57 -15.61 -11.12 -3.06
CA PRO A 57 -15.72 -11.09 -4.52
C PRO A 57 -14.67 -11.93 -5.27
N ALA A 58 -13.53 -12.23 -4.63
CA ALA A 58 -12.46 -13.05 -5.20
C ALA A 58 -12.65 -14.56 -4.99
N GLY A 59 -13.66 -14.97 -4.20
CA GLY A 59 -14.01 -16.37 -3.97
C GLY A 59 -13.47 -16.98 -2.69
N ASP A 60 -12.90 -16.20 -1.77
CA ASP A 60 -12.46 -16.68 -0.45
C ASP A 60 -13.66 -16.89 0.48
N LEU A 61 -13.63 -17.96 1.29
CA LEU A 61 -14.72 -18.35 2.19
C LEU A 61 -14.44 -17.99 3.66
N PHE A 62 -15.46 -17.46 4.34
CA PHE A 62 -15.41 -17.06 5.75
C PHE A 62 -16.71 -17.45 6.48
N CYS A 63 -16.66 -17.57 7.80
CA CYS A 63 -17.86 -17.46 8.62
C CYS A 63 -18.33 -16.01 8.64
N ARG A 64 -19.65 -15.77 8.65
CA ARG A 64 -20.21 -14.41 8.71
C ARG A 64 -19.70 -13.62 9.91
N GLU A 65 -19.61 -14.25 11.07
CA GLU A 65 -19.09 -13.64 12.31
C GLU A 65 -17.61 -13.22 12.16
N CYS A 66 -16.74 -14.14 11.72
CA CYS A 66 -15.32 -13.87 11.57
C CYS A 66 -15.07 -12.76 10.53
N ALA A 67 -15.81 -12.76 9.42
CA ALA A 67 -15.68 -11.74 8.39
C ALA A 67 -16.06 -10.35 8.92
N VAL A 68 -17.16 -10.25 9.67
CA VAL A 68 -17.64 -8.98 10.24
C VAL A 68 -16.68 -8.48 11.32
N GLU A 69 -16.24 -9.35 12.23
CA GLU A 69 -15.27 -9.00 13.28
C GLU A 69 -13.96 -8.47 12.69
N ASN A 70 -13.45 -9.15 11.66
CA ASN A 70 -12.23 -8.70 10.98
C ASN A 70 -12.43 -7.37 10.24
N LEU A 71 -13.60 -7.14 9.62
CA LEU A 71 -13.91 -5.85 9.01
C LEU A 71 -13.99 -4.72 10.05
N LEU A 72 -14.52 -4.99 11.23
CA LEU A 72 -14.60 -4.02 12.32
C LEU A 72 -13.21 -3.71 12.89
N SER A 73 -12.37 -4.73 13.11
CA SER A 73 -11.00 -4.53 13.60
C SER A 73 -10.16 -3.72 12.61
N GLN A 74 -10.24 -4.05 11.31
CA GLN A 74 -9.55 -3.30 10.26
C GLN A 74 -10.04 -1.86 10.16
N ARG A 75 -11.35 -1.61 10.27
CA ARG A 75 -11.89 -0.24 10.25
C ARG A 75 -11.43 0.58 11.44
N LYS A 76 -11.39 -0.02 12.63
CA LYS A 76 -10.87 0.64 13.84
C LYS A 76 -9.40 0.99 13.69
N GLU A 77 -8.60 0.08 13.13
CA GLU A 77 -7.19 0.30 12.88
C GLU A 77 -6.96 1.39 11.82
N ILE A 78 -7.68 1.34 10.70
CA ILE A 78 -7.63 2.38 9.66
C ILE A 78 -8.00 3.74 10.24
N ALA A 79 -9.05 3.83 11.06
CA ALA A 79 -9.44 5.08 11.72
C ALA A 79 -8.37 5.59 12.70
N ARG A 80 -7.70 4.69 13.43
CA ARG A 80 -6.56 5.04 14.31
C ARG A 80 -5.40 5.60 13.50
N MET A 81 -5.01 4.93 12.42
CA MET A 81 -3.92 5.35 11.54
C MET A 81 -4.24 6.67 10.83
N GLN A 82 -5.48 6.86 10.38
CA GLN A 82 -5.93 8.12 9.80
C GLN A 82 -5.86 9.27 10.81
N LYS A 83 -6.33 9.06 12.05
CA LYS A 83 -6.23 10.07 13.10
C LYS A 83 -4.78 10.47 13.42
N GLU A 84 -3.86 9.50 13.42
CA GLU A 84 -2.42 9.78 13.62
C GLU A 84 -1.86 10.61 12.47
N VAL A 85 -2.17 10.25 11.23
CA VAL A 85 -1.76 11.02 10.04
C VAL A 85 -2.35 12.41 10.08
N ASP A 86 -3.64 12.56 10.36
CA ASP A 86 -4.33 13.86 10.43
C ASP A 86 -3.72 14.74 11.53
N ARG A 87 -3.31 14.16 12.67
CA ARG A 87 -2.59 14.89 13.74
C ARG A 87 -1.25 15.41 13.24
N ARG A 88 -0.44 14.54 12.59
CA ARG A 88 0.87 14.95 12.05
C ARG A 88 0.75 16.01 10.96
N VAL A 89 -0.23 15.88 10.07
CA VAL A 89 -0.52 16.89 9.05
C VAL A 89 -0.88 18.23 9.70
N LYS A 90 -1.71 18.23 10.76
CA LYS A 90 -2.05 19.46 11.48
C LYS A 90 -0.83 20.11 12.15
N GLU A 91 0.01 19.31 12.80
CA GLU A 91 1.26 19.78 13.42
C GLU A 91 2.20 20.39 12.38
N GLU A 92 2.40 19.74 11.22
CA GLU A 92 3.21 20.29 10.12
C GLU A 92 2.60 21.55 9.49
N GLU A 93 1.27 21.63 9.36
CA GLU A 93 0.59 22.83 8.87
C GLU A 93 0.75 24.01 9.83
N GLU A 94 0.69 23.77 11.14
CA GLU A 94 0.93 24.78 12.19
C GLU A 94 2.39 25.24 12.16
N GLU A 95 3.35 24.31 12.13
CA GLU A 95 4.77 24.66 12.00
C GLU A 95 5.06 25.43 10.71
N ARG A 96 4.42 25.09 9.59
CA ARG A 96 4.56 25.83 8.34
C ARG A 96 4.03 27.25 8.47
N ARG A 97 2.89 27.44 9.14
CA ARG A 97 2.33 28.77 9.42
C ARG A 97 3.26 29.59 10.30
N ASP A 98 3.78 29.00 11.37
CA ASP A 98 4.73 29.66 12.27
C ASP A 98 6.03 30.04 11.53
N ARG A 99 6.54 29.16 10.66
CA ARG A 99 7.70 29.44 9.80
C ARG A 99 7.42 30.60 8.84
N GLU A 100 6.23 30.67 8.25
CA GLU A 100 5.83 31.75 7.35
C GLU A 100 5.66 33.09 8.09
N GLU A 101 5.07 33.06 9.29
CA GLU A 101 4.92 34.23 10.16
C GLU A 101 6.31 34.73 10.63
N GLU A 102 7.20 33.84 11.09
CA GLU A 102 8.57 34.21 11.48
C GLU A 102 9.37 34.78 10.29
N ALA A 103 9.24 34.19 9.10
CA ALA A 103 9.87 34.70 7.89
C ALA A 103 9.32 36.09 7.52
N ARG A 104 8.01 36.33 7.67
CA ARG A 104 7.38 37.62 7.43
C ARG A 104 7.84 38.67 8.44
N GLU A 105 7.89 38.35 9.73
CA GLU A 105 8.39 39.25 10.76
C GLU A 105 9.86 39.61 10.55
N ARG A 106 10.70 38.63 10.20
CA ARG A 106 12.12 38.86 9.92
C ARG A 106 12.29 39.79 8.71
N ALA A 107 11.50 39.59 7.65
CA ALA A 107 11.49 40.47 6.49
C ALA A 107 11.06 41.90 6.83
N VAL A 108 10.04 42.09 7.70
CA VAL A 108 9.63 43.43 8.18
C VAL A 108 10.73 44.09 9.00
N ARG A 109 11.34 43.37 9.95
CA ARG A 109 12.44 43.90 10.77
C ARG A 109 13.66 44.30 9.93
N GLU A 110 14.01 43.49 8.95
CA GLU A 110 15.10 43.78 8.01
C GLU A 110 14.79 45.05 7.19
N PHE A 111 13.55 45.20 6.74
CA PHE A 111 13.10 46.40 6.04
C PHE A 111 13.14 47.66 6.93
N GLU A 112 12.70 47.58 8.19
CA GLU A 112 12.77 48.69 9.15
C GLU A 112 14.23 49.12 9.42
N LEU A 113 15.15 48.16 9.61
CA LEU A 113 16.57 48.43 9.78
C LEU A 113 17.19 49.14 8.56
N LEU A 114 16.81 48.71 7.35
CA LEU A 114 17.23 49.36 6.11
C LEU A 114 16.71 50.80 6.02
N GLN A 115 15.46 51.08 6.43
CA GLN A 115 14.91 52.43 6.48
C GLN A 115 15.62 53.33 7.50
N MET A 116 16.08 52.77 8.61
CA MET A 116 16.87 53.49 9.63
C MET A 116 18.33 53.74 9.21
N GLY A 117 18.74 53.27 8.03
CA GLY A 117 20.09 53.49 7.50
C GLY A 117 21.18 52.62 8.14
N LEU A 118 20.80 51.55 8.86
CA LEU A 118 21.75 50.56 9.36
C LEU A 118 22.09 49.55 8.26
N GLU A 119 23.38 49.35 7.99
CA GLU A 119 23.85 48.33 7.04
C GLU A 119 23.51 46.92 7.54
N VAL A 120 22.64 46.21 6.81
CA VAL A 120 22.36 44.80 7.07
C VAL A 120 23.52 43.96 6.54
N LYS A 121 24.19 43.24 7.44
CA LYS A 121 25.38 42.44 7.13
C LYS A 121 25.01 41.28 6.18
N GLY A 122 25.34 41.44 4.90
CA GLY A 122 25.07 40.43 3.87
C GLY A 122 24.51 40.97 2.54
N MET A 123 24.16 42.26 2.45
CA MET A 123 23.87 42.94 1.18
C MET A 123 25.06 43.79 0.76
N GLY A 124 26.09 43.13 0.25
CA GLY A 124 27.13 43.80 -0.52
C GLY A 124 26.59 44.14 -1.91
N GLY A 125 26.14 45.37 -2.12
CA GLY A 125 25.70 45.81 -3.44
C GLY A 125 25.00 47.16 -3.48
N SER A 126 25.77 48.18 -3.83
CA SER A 126 25.36 49.50 -4.34
C SER A 126 24.35 50.30 -3.51
N ARG A 127 24.85 51.37 -2.88
CA ARG A 127 24.06 52.46 -2.31
C ARG A 127 23.26 53.15 -3.42
N ARG A 128 21.98 52.78 -3.57
CA ARG A 128 21.06 53.50 -4.45
C ARG A 128 20.49 54.70 -3.69
N GLU A 129 20.84 55.90 -4.12
CA GLU A 129 20.37 57.16 -3.53
C GLU A 129 19.06 57.58 -4.22
N ILE A 130 18.01 57.85 -3.44
CA ILE A 130 16.72 58.31 -3.96
C ILE A 130 16.78 59.85 -4.02
N VAL A 131 16.90 60.42 -5.22
CA VAL A 131 17.21 61.86 -5.43
C VAL A 131 15.96 62.72 -5.73
N GLY A 132 14.74 62.21 -5.52
CA GLY A 132 13.54 63.07 -5.48
C GLY A 132 12.21 62.44 -5.90
N ARG A 133 11.12 63.10 -5.50
CA ARG A 133 9.72 62.77 -5.82
C ARG A 133 9.22 63.70 -6.94
N GLY A 134 8.99 63.16 -8.13
CA GLY A 134 8.44 63.93 -9.25
C GLY A 134 6.93 64.17 -9.12
N GLU A 135 6.44 65.28 -9.70
CA GLU A 135 5.00 65.56 -9.84
C GLU A 135 4.29 64.36 -10.50
N LYS A 136 3.25 63.83 -9.85
CA LYS A 136 2.54 62.55 -10.10
C LYS A 136 3.04 61.31 -9.34
N GLY A 137 3.82 61.47 -8.27
CA GLY A 137 4.09 60.36 -7.33
C GLY A 137 5.08 59.30 -7.82
N LYS A 138 5.81 59.57 -8.92
CA LYS A 138 6.89 58.69 -9.42
C LYS A 138 8.19 58.93 -8.65
N VAL A 139 8.80 57.85 -8.18
CA VAL A 139 10.12 57.83 -7.53
C VAL A 139 11.20 57.60 -8.59
N VAL A 140 12.22 58.46 -8.63
CA VAL A 140 13.37 58.34 -9.53
C VAL A 140 14.56 57.80 -8.73
N VAL A 141 15.17 56.72 -9.20
CA VAL A 141 16.34 56.08 -8.57
C VAL A 141 17.51 56.12 -9.56
N GLU A 142 18.65 56.71 -9.17
CA GLU A 142 19.90 56.63 -9.92
C GLU A 142 20.79 55.50 -9.37
N GLU A 143 21.44 54.76 -10.26
CA GLU A 143 22.43 53.73 -9.93
C GLU A 143 23.77 54.13 -10.55
N THR A 144 24.74 54.50 -9.72
CA THR A 144 26.11 54.76 -10.15
C THR A 144 26.85 53.44 -10.28
N VAL A 145 27.05 52.97 -11.51
CA VAL A 145 27.94 51.85 -11.81
C VAL A 145 29.32 52.45 -12.13
N GLU A 146 30.31 52.21 -11.27
CA GLU A 146 31.70 52.51 -11.57
C GLU A 146 32.19 51.55 -12.65
N GLY A 147 32.14 52.00 -13.89
CA GLY A 147 32.68 51.33 -15.07
C GLY A 147 32.86 52.35 -16.19
N GLU A 148 34.11 52.59 -16.56
CA GLU A 148 34.51 53.49 -17.63
C GLU A 148 33.82 53.10 -18.95
N GLY A 149 32.94 53.98 -19.47
CA GLY A 149 32.40 53.84 -20.82
C GLY A 149 30.97 54.35 -21.02
N ASN A 150 30.86 55.62 -21.40
CA ASN A 150 29.77 56.24 -22.17
C ASN A 150 28.31 55.89 -21.76
N GLY A 151 27.77 56.68 -20.81
CA GLY A 151 26.44 56.50 -20.22
C GLY A 151 25.28 56.76 -21.18
N LYS A 152 24.65 55.69 -21.67
CA LYS A 152 23.25 55.70 -22.11
C LYS A 152 22.35 55.53 -20.88
N LYS A 153 21.76 56.62 -20.42
CA LYS A 153 20.75 56.63 -19.33
C LYS A 153 19.56 55.76 -19.74
N ARG A 154 19.40 54.59 -19.11
CA ARG A 154 18.20 53.76 -19.26
C ARG A 154 17.20 54.15 -18.18
N LYS A 155 16.05 54.65 -18.61
CA LYS A 155 14.92 54.99 -17.74
C LYS A 155 14.26 53.69 -17.30
N PHE A 156 14.49 53.26 -16.06
CA PHE A 156 13.79 52.11 -15.49
C PHE A 156 12.43 52.60 -14.98
N GLU A 157 11.34 52.13 -15.58
CA GLU A 157 9.98 52.46 -15.14
C GLU A 157 9.51 51.33 -14.21
N LEU A 158 9.32 51.64 -12.93
CA LEU A 158 8.94 50.68 -11.90
C LEU A 158 7.42 50.54 -11.88
N ASP A 159 6.88 49.58 -12.65
CA ASP A 159 5.43 49.29 -12.67
C ASP A 159 5.00 48.47 -11.43
N GLU A 160 3.73 48.59 -11.02
CA GLU A 160 3.20 47.90 -9.82
C GLU A 160 3.35 46.37 -9.87
N GLU A 161 3.30 45.78 -11.06
CA GLU A 161 3.52 44.34 -11.26
C GLU A 161 4.99 43.96 -11.07
N GLU A 162 5.91 44.83 -11.45
CA GLU A 162 7.36 44.62 -11.29
C GLU A 162 7.77 44.79 -9.82
N LEU A 163 7.18 45.77 -9.12
CA LEU A 163 7.27 45.91 -7.65
C LEU A 163 6.80 44.65 -6.91
N LYS A 164 5.65 44.08 -7.30
CA LYS A 164 5.14 42.82 -6.71
C LYS A 164 6.09 41.65 -6.99
N ARG A 165 6.67 41.58 -8.18
CA ARG A 165 7.64 40.54 -8.55
C ARG A 165 8.92 40.64 -7.74
N ILE A 166 9.46 41.84 -7.58
CA ILE A 166 10.65 42.12 -6.75
C ILE A 166 10.36 41.75 -5.29
N ALA A 167 9.20 42.14 -4.75
CA ALA A 167 8.79 41.77 -3.39
C ALA A 167 8.65 40.25 -3.21
N MET A 168 8.10 39.53 -4.19
CA MET A 168 8.03 38.06 -4.17
C MET A 168 9.41 37.40 -4.26
N GLU A 169 10.34 38.00 -5.01
CA GLU A 169 11.70 37.48 -5.13
C GLU A 169 12.53 37.72 -3.87
N GLU A 170 12.43 38.91 -3.26
CA GLU A 170 13.10 39.25 -2.01
C GLU A 170 12.57 38.39 -0.84
N THR A 171 11.25 38.22 -0.73
CA THR A 171 10.67 37.30 0.27
C THR A 171 11.10 35.84 0.06
N ARG A 172 11.28 35.39 -1.18
CA ARG A 172 11.86 34.07 -1.49
C ARG A 172 13.32 33.96 -1.04
N LYS A 173 14.15 34.96 -1.33
CA LYS A 173 15.56 34.99 -0.91
C LYS A 173 15.69 34.97 0.62
N VAL A 174 14.86 35.75 1.31
CA VAL A 174 14.80 35.75 2.78
C VAL A 174 14.38 34.38 3.31
N LYS A 175 13.34 33.74 2.73
CA LYS A 175 12.94 32.38 3.11
C LYS A 175 14.08 31.37 2.98
N VAL A 176 14.82 31.39 1.86
CA VAL A 176 15.96 30.49 1.62
C VAL A 176 17.06 30.71 2.66
N LYS A 177 17.45 31.97 2.93
CA LYS A 177 18.47 32.28 3.96
C LYS A 177 18.07 31.81 5.35
N VAL A 178 16.80 31.98 5.72
CA VAL A 178 16.26 31.52 7.01
C VAL A 178 16.30 29.99 7.10
N GLU A 179 15.96 29.29 6.02
CA GLU A 179 16.06 27.83 5.97
C GLU A 179 17.51 27.35 6.03
N GLU A 180 18.45 28.00 5.33
CA GLU A 180 19.88 27.69 5.40
C GLU A 180 20.46 27.93 6.80
N GLU A 181 20.10 29.02 7.48
CA GLU A 181 20.52 29.28 8.87
C GLU A 181 19.95 28.23 9.84
N LYS A 182 18.66 27.89 9.70
CA LYS A 182 18.02 26.84 10.51
C LYS A 182 18.61 25.46 10.23
N ALA A 183 18.91 25.14 8.97
CA ALA A 183 19.57 23.90 8.57
C ALA A 183 20.99 23.84 9.12
N ALA A 184 21.76 24.94 9.08
CA ALA A 184 23.09 25.00 9.66
C ALA A 184 23.08 24.90 11.20
N LEU A 185 22.05 25.42 11.87
CA LEU A 185 21.83 25.24 13.32
C LEU A 185 21.41 23.81 13.67
N SER A 186 20.55 23.19 12.86
CA SER A 186 20.12 21.80 13.02
C SER A 186 21.25 20.81 12.74
N ALA A 187 22.09 21.06 11.73
CA ALA A 187 23.26 20.24 11.39
C ALA A 187 24.31 20.21 12.52
N LYS A 188 24.34 21.23 13.38
CA LYS A 188 25.19 21.26 14.59
C LYS A 188 24.64 20.38 15.72
N LYS A 189 23.36 20.00 15.70
CA LYS A 189 22.78 18.97 16.58
C LYS A 189 22.99 17.61 15.95
N LEU A 190 23.90 16.82 16.51
CA LEU A 190 24.15 15.46 16.07
C LEU A 190 22.85 14.61 16.22
N PRO A 191 22.45 13.85 15.20
CA PRO A 191 21.32 12.94 15.30
C PRO A 191 21.66 11.84 16.31
N SER A 192 21.06 11.89 17.48
CA SER A 192 21.24 10.87 18.50
C SER A 192 20.32 9.69 18.16
N PHE A 193 20.94 8.56 17.82
CA PHE A 193 20.25 7.30 17.55
C PHE A 193 19.31 6.86 18.70
N TRP A 194 19.59 7.30 19.93
CA TRP A 194 18.83 6.94 21.13
C TRP A 194 17.64 7.85 21.42
N VAL A 195 17.47 8.95 20.68
CA VAL A 195 16.32 9.85 20.83
C VAL A 195 15.37 9.59 19.67
N PRO A 196 14.17 9.01 19.90
CA PRO A 196 13.25 8.61 18.83
C PRO A 196 12.94 9.72 17.82
N SER A 197 12.88 10.97 18.25
CA SER A 197 12.64 12.15 17.39
C SER A 197 13.86 12.60 16.56
N LEU A 198 15.05 12.05 16.79
CA LEU A 198 16.30 12.36 16.08
C LEU A 198 16.89 11.12 15.38
N THR A 199 16.11 10.04 15.27
CA THR A 199 16.54 8.84 14.55
C THR A 199 16.51 9.09 13.04
N PRO A 200 17.57 8.74 12.29
CA PRO A 200 17.64 8.99 10.85
C PRO A 200 16.58 8.23 10.03
N SER A 201 15.91 7.21 10.60
CA SER A 201 14.78 6.55 9.93
C SER A 201 13.45 7.33 10.05
N VAL A 202 13.41 8.31 10.95
CA VAL A 202 12.29 9.24 11.16
C VAL A 202 12.63 10.62 10.54
N ALA A 203 13.70 10.72 9.75
CA ALA A 203 13.94 11.90 8.92
C ALA A 203 12.68 12.13 8.08
N ASP A 204 12.07 13.31 8.26
CA ASP A 204 10.83 13.80 7.67
C ASP A 204 10.43 13.00 6.43
N THR A 205 9.74 11.90 6.66
CA THR A 205 9.15 11.15 5.56
C THR A 205 8.05 12.05 5.05
N ASP A 206 8.29 12.73 3.93
CA ASP A 206 7.32 13.53 3.19
C ASP A 206 5.93 12.98 3.45
N LEU A 207 5.16 13.64 4.34
CA LEU A 207 3.82 13.19 4.62
C LEU A 207 3.13 13.14 3.26
N PRO A 208 2.52 11.99 2.89
CA PRO A 208 1.90 11.89 1.59
C PRO A 208 0.87 13.02 1.48
N ALA A 209 1.06 13.89 0.48
CA ALA A 209 0.30 15.14 0.29
C ALA A 209 -1.22 14.96 0.24
N LYS A 210 -1.70 13.71 0.21
CA LYS A 210 -3.11 13.33 0.35
C LYS A 210 -3.22 12.12 1.28
N PRO A 211 -4.18 12.11 2.22
CA PRO A 211 -4.41 10.95 3.08
C PRO A 211 -4.77 9.74 2.22
N LEU A 212 -3.93 8.70 2.29
CA LEU A 212 -4.16 7.44 1.62
C LEU A 212 -5.46 6.83 2.16
N LYS A 213 -6.48 6.73 1.31
CA LYS A 213 -7.77 6.10 1.67
C LYS A 213 -7.59 4.59 1.78
N LEU A 214 -7.10 4.14 2.91
CA LEU A 214 -6.98 2.72 3.24
C LEU A 214 -8.38 2.09 3.28
N LYS A 215 -8.53 0.95 2.59
CA LYS A 215 -9.75 0.15 2.59
C LYS A 215 -9.45 -1.20 3.24
N PRO A 216 -10.43 -1.83 3.91
CA PRO A 216 -10.23 -3.17 4.45
C PRO A 216 -9.78 -4.16 3.37
N VAL A 217 -8.76 -4.93 3.68
CA VAL A 217 -8.12 -5.94 2.82
C VAL A 217 -8.58 -7.32 3.25
N CYS A 218 -8.87 -8.21 2.31
CA CYS A 218 -9.21 -9.58 2.64
C CYS A 218 -8.02 -10.30 3.32
N PRO A 219 -8.21 -10.95 4.48
CA PRO A 219 -7.14 -11.69 5.16
C PRO A 219 -6.51 -12.82 4.33
N ALA A 220 -7.28 -13.37 3.38
CA ALA A 220 -6.83 -14.41 2.47
C ALA A 220 -6.12 -13.87 1.21
N SER A 221 -6.03 -12.55 1.04
CA SER A 221 -5.36 -11.98 -0.13
C SER A 221 -3.85 -12.11 0.01
N THR A 222 -3.20 -12.66 -1.01
CA THR A 222 -1.73 -12.71 -1.10
C THR A 222 -1.19 -11.37 -1.60
N LYS A 223 0.12 -11.13 -1.42
CA LYS A 223 0.79 -9.91 -1.90
C LYS A 223 0.59 -9.68 -3.41
N ASP A 224 0.54 -10.76 -4.18
CA ASP A 224 0.37 -10.70 -5.64
C ASP A 224 -1.09 -10.50 -6.08
N LYS A 225 -2.06 -10.85 -5.23
CA LYS A 225 -3.51 -10.77 -5.52
C LYS A 225 -4.25 -10.04 -4.41
N LEU A 226 -3.78 -8.83 -4.11
CA LEU A 226 -4.41 -7.94 -3.15
C LEU A 226 -5.83 -7.62 -3.60
N HIS A 227 -6.80 -7.87 -2.74
CA HIS A 227 -8.18 -7.47 -2.98
C HIS A 227 -8.84 -6.98 -1.70
N HIS A 228 -9.73 -6.01 -1.88
CA HIS A 228 -10.50 -5.41 -0.80
C HIS A 228 -11.86 -6.09 -0.68
N TYR A 229 -12.37 -6.10 0.54
CA TYR A 229 -13.71 -6.61 0.81
C TYR A 229 -14.45 -5.70 1.78
N SER A 230 -15.77 -5.70 1.69
CA SER A 230 -16.64 -4.86 2.50
C SER A 230 -17.94 -5.60 2.79
N LEU A 231 -18.68 -5.19 3.83
CA LEU A 231 -19.93 -5.84 4.21
C LEU A 231 -20.94 -5.94 3.06
N LYS A 232 -21.01 -4.93 2.19
CA LYS A 232 -21.91 -4.92 1.01
C LYS A 232 -21.41 -5.80 -0.13
N ALA A 233 -20.11 -6.05 -0.18
CA ALA A 233 -19.48 -6.85 -1.22
C ALA A 233 -19.45 -8.35 -0.89
N LEU A 234 -19.70 -8.71 0.38
CA LEU A 234 -19.85 -10.09 0.82
C LEU A 234 -21.10 -10.71 0.19
N ILE A 235 -20.96 -11.96 -0.22
CA ILE A 235 -22.03 -12.76 -0.80
C ILE A 235 -22.34 -13.87 0.20
N ASP A 236 -23.59 -14.00 0.61
CA ASP A 236 -24.03 -15.12 1.43
C ASP A 236 -23.97 -16.41 0.60
N VAL A 237 -23.39 -17.46 1.15
CA VAL A 237 -23.19 -18.74 0.48
C VAL A 237 -24.12 -19.78 1.06
N HIS A 238 -24.87 -20.46 0.19
CA HIS A 238 -25.80 -21.51 0.53
C HIS A 238 -25.32 -22.82 -0.12
N PHE A 239 -24.73 -23.68 0.70
CA PHE A 239 -24.37 -25.03 0.28
C PHE A 239 -25.58 -25.95 0.39
N THR A 240 -25.74 -26.81 -0.61
CA THR A 240 -26.65 -27.96 -0.50
C THR A 240 -25.92 -29.04 0.29
N GLU A 241 -26.56 -29.52 1.35
CA GLU A 241 -25.99 -30.51 2.26
C GLU A 241 -26.77 -31.83 2.15
N GLU A 242 -26.06 -32.95 2.12
CA GLU A 242 -26.62 -34.29 2.17
C GLU A 242 -26.07 -35.01 3.41
N ALA A 243 -26.96 -35.63 4.18
CA ALA A 243 -26.56 -36.43 5.33
C ALA A 243 -26.04 -37.77 4.81
N ASP A 244 -24.76 -38.06 5.03
CA ASP A 244 -24.19 -39.35 4.67
C ASP A 244 -24.71 -40.42 5.64
N GLU A 245 -25.45 -41.41 5.13
CA GLU A 245 -26.02 -42.50 5.93
C GLU A 245 -24.96 -43.28 6.71
N LYS A 246 -23.69 -43.23 6.27
CA LYS A 246 -22.56 -43.94 6.89
C LYS A 246 -21.97 -43.24 8.11
N THR A 247 -22.26 -41.95 8.31
CA THR A 247 -21.65 -41.15 9.38
C THR A 247 -22.72 -40.45 10.20
N LYS A 248 -23.52 -41.21 10.96
CA LYS A 248 -24.59 -40.70 11.83
C LYS A 248 -24.14 -39.69 12.90
N HIS A 249 -22.84 -39.53 13.10
CA HIS A 249 -22.24 -38.59 14.06
C HIS A 249 -21.37 -37.50 13.39
N GLY A 250 -21.35 -37.43 12.06
CA GLY A 250 -20.51 -36.49 11.30
C GLY A 250 -21.26 -35.25 10.80
N ASP A 251 -20.50 -34.20 10.49
CA ASP A 251 -20.99 -33.03 9.75
C ASP A 251 -21.55 -33.46 8.37
N PRO A 252 -22.70 -32.90 7.92
CA PRO A 252 -23.27 -33.26 6.62
C PRO A 252 -22.36 -32.83 5.46
N GLN A 253 -22.36 -33.61 4.38
CA GLN A 253 -21.46 -33.40 3.27
C GLN A 253 -22.02 -32.35 2.31
N ARG A 254 -21.19 -31.39 1.90
CA ARG A 254 -21.59 -30.34 0.95
C ARG A 254 -21.48 -30.87 -0.47
N ILE A 255 -22.59 -30.87 -1.19
CA ILE A 255 -22.74 -31.46 -2.53
C ILE A 255 -23.15 -30.42 -3.57
N CYS A 256 -22.87 -30.74 -4.84
CA CYS A 256 -23.38 -29.98 -5.97
C CYS A 256 -24.86 -30.33 -6.22
N PRO A 257 -25.79 -29.35 -6.28
CA PRO A 257 -27.22 -29.63 -6.47
C PRO A 257 -27.57 -30.22 -7.84
N SER A 258 -26.68 -30.07 -8.83
CA SER A 258 -26.91 -30.59 -10.18
C SER A 258 -26.47 -32.05 -10.35
N CYS A 259 -25.26 -32.41 -9.92
CA CYS A 259 -24.72 -33.77 -10.11
C CYS A 259 -24.64 -34.60 -8.83
N LYS A 260 -25.05 -34.07 -7.68
CA LYS A 260 -24.96 -34.70 -6.35
C LYS A 260 -23.54 -35.16 -5.97
N LYS A 261 -22.51 -34.68 -6.67
CA LYS A 261 -21.12 -34.95 -6.31
C LYS A 261 -20.70 -34.07 -5.14
N VAL A 262 -19.92 -34.65 -4.25
CA VAL A 262 -19.25 -33.95 -3.13
C VAL A 262 -18.35 -32.84 -3.67
N LEU A 263 -18.51 -31.65 -3.09
CA LEU A 263 -17.62 -30.52 -3.33
C LEU A 263 -16.36 -30.68 -2.47
N SER A 264 -15.19 -30.68 -3.12
CA SER A 264 -13.89 -30.88 -2.49
C SER A 264 -12.84 -30.03 -3.21
N ASN A 265 -11.63 -29.89 -2.66
CA ASN A 265 -10.55 -29.12 -3.30
C ASN A 265 -10.22 -29.61 -4.72
N ALA A 266 -10.47 -30.88 -5.02
CA ALA A 266 -10.27 -31.44 -6.36
C ALA A 266 -11.30 -30.91 -7.38
N ASN A 267 -12.54 -30.72 -6.94
CA ASN A 267 -13.63 -30.24 -7.77
C ASN A 267 -13.77 -28.73 -7.59
N LYS A 268 -13.16 -27.93 -8.47
CA LYS A 268 -13.33 -26.47 -8.48
C LYS A 268 -14.83 -26.14 -8.41
N ALA A 269 -15.23 -25.29 -7.48
CA ALA A 269 -16.61 -24.88 -7.28
C ALA A 269 -16.84 -23.44 -7.74
N MET A 270 -18.03 -23.19 -8.28
CA MET A 270 -18.48 -21.89 -8.77
C MET A 270 -19.66 -21.41 -7.92
N LEU A 271 -19.54 -20.19 -7.41
CA LEU A 271 -20.55 -19.47 -6.64
C LEU A 271 -21.31 -18.51 -7.56
N ALA A 272 -22.64 -18.63 -7.55
CA ALA A 272 -23.51 -17.63 -8.14
C ALA A 272 -23.76 -16.49 -7.14
N ARG A 273 -24.05 -15.28 -7.65
CA ARG A 273 -24.37 -14.11 -6.78
C ARG A 273 -25.63 -14.28 -5.92
N CYS A 274 -26.50 -15.24 -6.23
CA CYS A 274 -27.64 -15.63 -5.40
C CYS A 274 -27.27 -16.57 -4.24
N GLY A 275 -25.99 -16.94 -4.10
CA GLY A 275 -25.47 -17.73 -2.99
C GLY A 275 -25.34 -19.23 -3.26
N HIS A 276 -25.96 -19.75 -4.32
CA HIS A 276 -25.85 -21.18 -4.66
C HIS A 276 -24.48 -21.55 -5.22
N VAL A 277 -23.99 -22.72 -4.82
CA VAL A 277 -22.69 -23.28 -5.24
C VAL A 277 -22.88 -24.52 -6.10
N LEU A 278 -22.18 -24.56 -7.23
CA LEU A 278 -22.16 -25.68 -8.17
C LEU A 278 -20.73 -26.11 -8.44
N CYS A 279 -20.50 -27.37 -8.80
CA CYS A 279 -19.18 -27.75 -9.32
C CYS A 279 -18.96 -27.11 -10.70
N LYS A 280 -17.70 -26.79 -11.02
CA LYS A 280 -17.32 -26.14 -12.28
C LYS A 280 -17.88 -26.84 -13.53
N PRO A 281 -17.82 -28.18 -13.67
CA PRO A 281 -18.40 -28.85 -14.84
C PRO A 281 -19.91 -28.65 -14.99
N CYS A 282 -20.66 -28.54 -13.88
CA CYS A 282 -22.10 -28.26 -13.94
C CYS A 282 -22.34 -26.78 -14.26
N ALA A 283 -21.59 -25.87 -13.63
CA ALA A 283 -21.69 -24.45 -13.91
C ALA A 283 -21.37 -24.14 -15.39
N ASP A 284 -20.34 -24.76 -15.95
CA ASP A 284 -19.93 -24.61 -17.35
C ASP A 284 -20.94 -25.18 -18.35
N ARG A 285 -21.85 -26.06 -17.91
CA ARG A 285 -22.89 -26.66 -18.77
C ARG A 285 -24.24 -25.96 -18.68
N PHE A 286 -24.59 -25.49 -17.48
CA PHE A 286 -25.94 -24.97 -17.17
C PHE A 286 -25.97 -23.45 -16.98
N MET A 287 -24.83 -22.81 -16.70
CA MET A 287 -24.75 -21.39 -16.34
C MET A 287 -23.78 -20.59 -17.21
N THR A 288 -23.31 -21.16 -18.31
CA THR A 288 -22.59 -20.44 -19.35
C THR A 288 -23.59 -20.01 -20.44
N PRO A 289 -23.51 -18.76 -20.90
CA PRO A 289 -24.25 -18.34 -22.07
C PRO A 289 -23.80 -19.18 -23.27
N ARG A 290 -24.76 -19.76 -24.01
CA ARG A 290 -24.48 -20.40 -25.30
C ARG A 290 -24.63 -19.34 -26.38
N ASP A 291 -23.64 -19.25 -27.25
CA ASP A 291 -23.70 -18.44 -28.47
C ASP A 291 -24.56 -19.16 -29.52
N ASP A 292 -25.86 -19.30 -29.24
CA ASP A 292 -26.83 -19.76 -30.22
C ASP A 292 -27.34 -18.53 -31.01
N PRO A 293 -27.07 -18.41 -32.33
CA PRO A 293 -27.46 -17.24 -33.13
C PRO A 293 -28.96 -16.92 -33.18
N HIS A 294 -29.81 -17.83 -32.69
CA HIS A 294 -31.27 -17.68 -32.64
C HIS A 294 -31.80 -17.28 -31.25
N ASP A 295 -30.97 -17.26 -30.20
CA ASP A 295 -31.43 -16.91 -28.84
C ASP A 295 -31.05 -15.47 -28.46
N LYS A 296 -32.03 -14.58 -28.51
CA LYS A 296 -31.87 -13.16 -28.11
C LYS A 296 -31.58 -12.98 -26.60
N LYS A 297 -31.63 -14.06 -25.81
CA LYS A 297 -31.29 -14.07 -24.37
C LYS A 297 -29.85 -14.53 -24.08
N ALA A 298 -29.03 -14.74 -25.11
CA ALA A 298 -27.70 -15.33 -25.01
C ALA A 298 -26.72 -14.65 -24.03
N ASN A 299 -27.00 -13.49 -23.43
CA ASN A 299 -26.11 -12.84 -22.47
C ASN A 299 -26.58 -12.87 -21.00
N ILE A 300 -27.67 -13.57 -20.67
CA ILE A 300 -28.21 -13.61 -19.31
C ILE A 300 -27.92 -14.96 -18.66
N VAL A 301 -27.01 -14.99 -17.71
CA VAL A 301 -26.76 -16.18 -16.87
C VAL A 301 -27.89 -16.33 -15.85
N MET A 302 -28.53 -17.48 -15.84
CA MET A 302 -29.59 -17.84 -14.88
C MET A 302 -29.06 -18.86 -13.89
N CYS A 303 -29.41 -18.74 -12.61
CA CYS A 303 -29.04 -19.74 -11.61
C CYS A 303 -29.86 -21.02 -11.80
N TYR A 304 -29.18 -22.16 -11.92
CA TYR A 304 -29.81 -23.49 -12.04
C TYR A 304 -30.72 -23.88 -10.85
N VAL A 305 -30.49 -23.30 -9.66
CA VAL A 305 -31.21 -23.70 -8.44
C VAL A 305 -32.44 -22.84 -8.17
N CYS A 306 -32.37 -21.54 -8.47
CA CYS A 306 -33.42 -20.58 -8.09
C CYS A 306 -33.91 -19.70 -9.25
N ASP A 307 -33.50 -20.01 -10.49
CA ASP A 307 -33.88 -19.29 -11.72
C ASP A 307 -33.71 -17.76 -11.64
N THR A 308 -32.82 -17.30 -10.76
CA THR A 308 -32.55 -15.88 -10.58
C THR A 308 -31.46 -15.44 -11.56
N LYS A 309 -31.64 -14.27 -12.18
CA LYS A 309 -30.66 -13.65 -13.07
C LYS A 309 -29.36 -13.30 -12.33
N VAL A 310 -28.24 -13.85 -12.77
CA VAL A 310 -26.90 -13.61 -12.24
C VAL A 310 -26.23 -12.47 -13.02
N LYS A 311 -26.29 -11.25 -12.49
CA LYS A 311 -25.87 -10.02 -13.20
C LYS A 311 -24.35 -9.85 -13.37
N HIS A 312 -23.52 -10.47 -12.54
CA HIS A 312 -22.07 -10.23 -12.48
C HIS A 312 -21.24 -11.50 -12.69
N GLY A 313 -21.77 -12.46 -13.46
CA GLY A 313 -21.10 -13.73 -13.72
C GLY A 313 -20.95 -14.62 -12.49
N LEU A 314 -20.15 -15.67 -12.66
CA LEU A 314 -19.86 -16.68 -11.64
C LEU A 314 -18.50 -16.42 -10.99
N ILE A 315 -18.41 -16.63 -9.68
CA ILE A 315 -17.18 -16.49 -8.92
C ILE A 315 -16.63 -17.89 -8.64
N GLN A 316 -15.38 -18.16 -8.99
CA GLN A 316 -14.76 -19.42 -8.59
C GLN A 316 -14.34 -19.34 -7.12
N ILE A 317 -14.79 -20.29 -6.31
CA ILE A 317 -14.36 -20.38 -4.91
C ILE A 317 -12.87 -20.76 -4.89
N GLN A 318 -12.08 -20.03 -4.10
CA GLN A 318 -10.67 -20.34 -3.89
C GLN A 318 -10.57 -21.61 -3.05
N SER A 319 -9.82 -22.57 -3.57
CA SER A 319 -9.50 -23.82 -2.89
C SER A 319 -7.99 -23.96 -2.83
N ASP A 320 -7.48 -24.38 -1.68
CA ASP A 320 -6.09 -24.76 -1.54
C ASP A 320 -5.79 -26.06 -2.31
N GLY A 321 -4.53 -26.49 -2.25
CA GLY A 321 -4.06 -27.68 -2.97
C GLY A 321 -4.99 -28.89 -2.83
N THR A 322 -5.09 -29.65 -3.91
CA THR A 322 -5.69 -30.99 -3.87
C THR A 322 -4.61 -31.90 -3.30
N GLY A 323 -4.89 -32.71 -2.28
CA GLY A 323 -3.88 -33.50 -1.55
C GLY A 323 -3.03 -34.48 -2.38
N PHE A 324 -3.21 -34.54 -3.71
CA PHE A 324 -2.42 -35.31 -4.66
C PHE A 324 -1.63 -34.43 -5.65
N SER A 325 -2.03 -33.17 -5.87
CA SER A 325 -1.38 -32.16 -6.74
C SER A 325 -2.09 -30.81 -6.53
N ALA A 326 -1.37 -29.72 -6.23
CA ALA A 326 -1.92 -28.38 -6.46
C ALA A 326 -2.21 -28.29 -7.96
N GLY A 327 -3.38 -27.79 -8.37
CA GLY A 327 -3.83 -27.82 -9.76
C GLY A 327 -2.83 -27.19 -10.74
N GLY A 328 -1.85 -27.97 -11.20
CA GLY A 328 -0.75 -27.58 -12.08
C GLY A 328 0.47 -26.92 -11.41
N GLY A 329 0.54 -26.81 -10.08
CA GLY A 329 1.63 -26.09 -9.38
C GLY A 329 2.54 -27.02 -8.56
N ASN A 330 3.83 -26.66 -8.43
CA ASN A 330 4.76 -27.37 -7.56
C ASN A 330 4.30 -27.28 -6.10
N VAL A 331 3.87 -28.40 -5.52
CA VAL A 331 3.47 -28.56 -4.11
C VAL A 331 4.70 -28.70 -3.22
N THR A 332 5.68 -27.81 -3.39
CA THR A 332 6.91 -27.84 -2.62
C THR A 332 7.04 -26.55 -1.85
N THR A 333 7.06 -26.62 -0.52
CA THR A 333 7.51 -25.49 0.28
C THR A 333 9.01 -25.39 0.18
N GLU A 334 9.50 -24.20 -0.12
CA GLU A 334 10.92 -23.90 -0.09
C GLU A 334 11.23 -23.14 1.20
N ARG A 335 12.15 -23.68 2.01
CA ARG A 335 12.72 -22.96 3.13
C ARG A 335 14.16 -22.59 2.76
N GLN A 336 14.44 -21.30 2.67
CA GLN A 336 15.82 -20.82 2.57
C GLN A 336 16.47 -20.93 3.95
N GLY A 337 17.39 -21.89 4.10
CA GLY A 337 18.28 -21.99 5.25
C GLY A 337 19.52 -21.11 5.07
N ILE A 338 20.41 -21.14 6.07
CA ILE A 338 21.73 -20.51 5.95
C ILE A 338 22.46 -21.18 4.79
N ALA A 339 22.87 -20.37 3.81
CA ALA A 339 23.66 -20.86 2.69
C ALA A 339 25.03 -21.27 3.23
N PHE A 340 25.37 -22.55 3.12
CA PHE A 340 26.73 -23.00 3.37
C PHE A 340 27.57 -22.59 2.15
N GLN A 341 28.27 -21.46 2.25
CA GLN A 341 29.30 -21.08 1.27
C GLN A 341 30.55 -21.87 1.60
N CYS A 342 30.95 -22.77 0.69
CA CYS A 342 32.24 -23.44 0.71
C CYS A 342 33.31 -22.59 0.03
#